data_AF-A0A5C7UIK0-F1
#
_entry.id   AF-A0A5C7UIK0-F1
#
_cell.length_a   1.000
_cell.length_b   1.000
_cell.length_c   1.000
_cell.angle_alpha   90.00
_cell.angle_beta   90.00
_cell.angle_gamma   90.00
#
_symmetry.space_group_name_H-M   'P 1'
#
loop_
_entity.id
_entity.type
_entity.pdbx_description
1 polymer ?
#
loop_
_entity_poly.entity_id
_entity_poly.type
_entity_poly.pdbx_seq_one_letter_code
_entity_poly.pdbx_strand_id
1 'polypeptide(L)'
;MKEKKRDTKLKRISVNLSDPKTLPKWKVNQKLLDATGENEIAQQKLQDDREAKMDAAQYARSIREKLGFTQRELSERILVPLDTIRNWEQGKRYPTGPARLLLKILDKSPQLVLQLI
;
A
#
# COMPACT_ATOMS: atom_id res chain seq x y z
N MET A 1 17.55 -6.53 14.41
CA MET A 1 17.46 -5.78 13.14
C MET A 1 17.31 -4.31 13.47
N LYS A 2 18.27 -3.45 13.10
CA LYS A 2 18.20 -2.01 13.38
C LYS A 2 17.44 -1.34 12.24
N GLU A 3 16.30 -0.75 12.56
CA GLU A 3 15.46 0.01 11.64
C GLU A 3 16.21 1.28 11.22
N LYS A 4 16.72 1.29 9.99
CA LYS A 4 17.48 2.42 9.44
C LYS A 4 16.48 3.48 8.99
N LYS A 5 16.05 4.35 9.92
CA LYS A 5 15.22 5.52 9.59
C LYS A 5 15.92 6.31 8.49
N ARG A 6 15.30 6.37 7.31
CA ARG A 6 15.80 7.17 6.19
C ARG A 6 15.48 8.63 6.53
N ASP A 7 16.48 9.37 7.03
CA ASP A 7 16.41 10.82 7.15
C ASP A 7 16.40 11.45 5.74
N THR A 8 15.25 11.44 5.08
CA THR A 8 15.10 12.08 3.77
C THR A 8 14.90 13.58 3.94
N LYS A 9 15.99 14.36 3.85
CA LYS A 9 15.91 15.81 3.61
C LYS A 9 15.23 16.04 2.25
N LEU A 10 14.01 16.59 2.27
CA LEU A 10 13.27 16.94 1.06
C LEU A 10 13.97 18.11 0.35
N LYS A 11 14.58 17.84 -0.81
CA LYS A 11 15.09 18.88 -1.72
C LYS A 11 14.10 19.05 -2.87
N ARG A 12 13.39 20.19 -2.92
CA ARG A 12 12.50 20.53 -4.03
C ARG A 12 13.35 20.99 -5.22
N ILE A 13 13.05 20.47 -6.40
CA ILE A 13 13.72 20.80 -7.66
C ILE A 13 12.62 21.12 -8.67
N SER A 14 12.68 22.30 -9.29
CA SER A 14 11.79 22.66 -10.39
C SER A 14 12.46 22.24 -11.70
N VAL A 15 11.74 21.51 -12.55
CA VAL A 15 12.26 20.94 -13.80
C VAL A 15 11.28 21.22 -14.92
N ASN A 16 11.80 21.61 -16.09
CA ASN A 16 11.01 21.78 -17.29
C ASN A 16 11.07 20.49 -18.12
N LEU A 17 9.94 19.79 -18.24
CA LEU A 17 9.89 18.50 -18.94
C LEU A 17 10.04 18.63 -20.47
N SER A 18 9.83 19.82 -21.01
CA SER A 18 9.96 20.09 -22.45
C SER A 18 11.40 20.41 -22.86
N ASP A 19 12.28 20.72 -21.91
CA ASP A 19 13.71 20.94 -22.14
C ASP A 19 14.56 19.93 -21.34
N PRO A 20 15.04 18.85 -22.00
CA PRO A 20 15.88 17.82 -21.39
C PRO A 20 17.14 18.35 -20.69
N LYS A 21 17.62 19.55 -21.05
CA LYS A 21 18.81 20.16 -20.42
C LYS A 21 18.55 20.67 -19.02
N THR A 22 17.29 20.92 -18.68
CA THR A 22 16.89 21.37 -17.33
C THR A 22 16.79 20.23 -16.33
N LEU A 23 16.82 18.98 -16.80
CA LEU A 23 16.79 17.80 -15.95
C LEU A 23 18.07 17.73 -15.08
N PRO A 24 17.94 17.51 -13.76
CA PRO A 24 19.10 17.35 -12.89
C PRO A 24 19.87 16.11 -13.32
N LYS A 25 21.18 16.26 -13.51
CA LYS A 25 22.07 15.12 -13.77
C LYS A 25 22.05 14.18 -12.58
N TRP A 26 21.48 13.00 -12.75
CA TRP A 26 21.50 11.96 -11.73
C TRP A 26 22.94 11.47 -11.52
N LYS A 27 23.43 11.50 -10.29
CA LYS A 27 24.62 10.77 -9.87
C LYS A 27 24.22 9.39 -9.35
N VAL A 28 24.41 8.36 -10.17
CA VAL A 28 24.27 6.94 -9.77
C VAL A 28 25.59 6.47 -9.19
N ASN A 29 25.56 5.72 -8.08
CA ASN A 29 26.74 5.01 -7.60
C ASN A 29 26.88 3.70 -8.40
N GLN A 30 27.65 3.72 -9.49
CA GLN A 30 27.85 2.57 -10.38
C GLN A 30 28.34 1.33 -9.63
N LYS A 31 29.29 1.48 -8.70
CA LYS A 31 29.82 0.36 -7.91
C LYS A 31 28.74 -0.36 -7.08
N LEU A 32 27.78 0.39 -6.53
CA LEU A 32 26.65 -0.21 -5.81
C LEU A 32 25.67 -0.88 -6.76
N LEU A 33 25.43 -0.28 -7.92
CA LEU A 33 24.54 -0.84 -8.94
C LEU A 33 25.08 -2.18 -9.45
N ASP A 34 26.35 -2.22 -9.83
CA ASP A 34 27.01 -3.41 -10.37
C ASP A 34 27.17 -4.51 -9.32
N ALA A 35 27.26 -4.15 -8.04
CA ALA A 35 27.27 -5.10 -6.93
C ALA A 35 25.89 -5.68 -6.60
N THR A 36 24.80 -5.03 -7.06
CA THR A 36 23.43 -5.48 -6.77
C THR A 36 23.05 -6.65 -7.67
N GLY A 37 23.14 -7.87 -7.14
CA GLY A 37 22.84 -9.10 -7.87
C GLY A 37 21.36 -9.50 -7.83
N GLU A 38 20.99 -10.48 -8.67
CA GLU A 38 19.63 -11.01 -8.79
C GLU A 38 19.03 -11.47 -7.44
N ASN A 39 19.85 -12.06 -6.57
CA ASN A 39 19.40 -12.51 -5.25
C ASN A 39 18.99 -11.33 -4.36
N GLU A 40 19.74 -10.23 -4.37
CA GLU A 40 19.43 -9.05 -3.56
C GLU A 40 18.18 -8.36 -4.09
N ILE A 41 18.03 -8.27 -5.41
CA ILE A 41 16.83 -7.76 -6.08
C ILE A 41 15.61 -8.60 -5.68
N ALA A 42 15.72 -9.92 -5.71
CA ALA A 42 14.62 -10.81 -5.32
C ALA A 42 14.22 -10.63 -3.85
N GLN A 43 15.19 -10.48 -2.94
CA GLN A 43 14.91 -10.21 -1.52
C GLN A 43 14.23 -8.86 -1.32
N GLN A 44 14.68 -7.81 -2.01
CA GLN A 44 14.06 -6.48 -1.94
C GLN A 44 12.63 -6.51 -2.45
N LYS A 45 12.38 -7.14 -3.61
CA LYS A 45 11.02 -7.31 -4.14
C LYS A 45 10.10 -8.03 -3.16
N LEU A 46 10.59 -9.10 -2.54
CA LEU A 46 9.82 -9.84 -1.54
C LEU A 46 9.53 -8.99 -0.29
N GLN A 47 10.48 -8.15 0.12
CA GLN A 47 10.30 -7.23 1.23
C GLN A 47 9.26 -6.14 0.89
N ASP A 48 9.38 -5.51 -0.27
CA ASP A 48 8.44 -4.50 -0.75
C ASP A 48 7.02 -5.07 -0.87
N ASP A 49 6.88 -6.29 -1.40
CA ASP A 49 5.60 -6.98 -1.50
C ASP A 49 4.97 -7.27 -0.12
N ARG A 50 5.79 -7.59 0.89
CA ARG A 50 5.33 -7.79 2.27
C ARG A 50 4.87 -6.47 2.89
N GLU A 51 5.66 -5.41 2.73
CA GLU A 51 5.31 -4.07 3.24
C GLU A 51 3.99 -3.59 2.61
N ALA A 52 3.85 -3.70 1.29
CA ALA A 52 2.63 -3.33 0.59
C ALA A 52 1.39 -4.15 1.05
N LYS A 53 1.56 -5.45 1.33
CA LYS A 53 0.49 -6.29 1.90
C LYS A 53 0.10 -5.84 3.30
N MET A 54 1.06 -5.48 4.14
CA MET A 54 0.80 -5.01 5.50
C MET A 54 0.11 -3.65 5.50
N ASP A 55 0.50 -2.74 4.60
CA ASP A 55 -0.18 -1.46 4.43
C ASP A 55 -1.64 -1.64 3.99
N ALA A 56 -1.88 -2.54 3.04
CA ALA A 56 -3.24 -2.88 2.62
C ALA A 56 -4.07 -3.50 3.75
N ALA A 57 -3.45 -4.33 4.60
CA ALA A 57 -4.08 -4.93 5.77
C ALA A 57 -4.47 -3.89 6.82
N GLN A 58 -3.56 -2.96 7.13
CA GLN A 58 -3.81 -1.85 8.04
C GLN A 58 -4.91 -0.94 7.50
N TYR A 59 -4.91 -0.66 6.19
CA TYR A 59 -5.96 0.14 5.56
C TYR A 59 -7.34 -0.50 5.72
N ALA A 60 -7.48 -1.78 5.37
CA ALA A 60 -8.73 -2.52 5.51
C ALA A 60 -9.24 -2.53 6.97
N ARG A 61 -8.34 -2.81 7.92
CA ARG A 61 -8.64 -2.77 9.35
C ARG A 61 -9.09 -1.37 9.80
N SER A 62 -8.39 -0.33 9.35
CA SER A 62 -8.70 1.05 9.75
C SER A 62 -10.10 1.48 9.29
N ILE A 63 -10.53 1.06 8.10
CA ILE A 63 -11.89 1.34 7.61
C ILE A 63 -12.92 0.69 8.53
N ARG A 64 -12.73 -0.60 8.84
CA ARG A 64 -13.62 -1.33 9.75
C ARG A 64 -13.75 -0.64 11.10
N GLU A 65 -12.62 -0.24 11.69
CA GLU A 65 -12.57 0.39 13.01
C GLU A 65 -13.20 1.79 12.99
N LYS A 66 -12.98 2.58 11.94
CA LYS A 66 -13.66 3.88 11.74
C LYS A 66 -15.18 3.75 11.69
N LEU A 67 -15.69 2.65 11.14
CA LEU A 67 -17.13 2.36 11.06
C LEU A 67 -17.69 1.75 12.35
N GLY A 68 -16.83 1.44 13.33
CA GLY A 68 -17.25 0.84 14.59
C GLY A 68 -17.68 -0.62 14.48
N PHE A 69 -17.29 -1.32 13.41
CA PHE A 69 -17.72 -2.70 13.16
C PHE A 69 -16.71 -3.73 13.69
N THR A 70 -17.22 -4.86 14.15
CA THR A 70 -16.48 -6.12 14.28
C THR A 70 -16.18 -6.70 12.90
N GLN A 71 -15.24 -7.66 12.83
CA GLN A 71 -14.93 -8.34 11.55
C GLN A 71 -16.14 -9.05 10.96
N ARG A 72 -17.03 -9.60 11.81
CA ARG A 72 -18.26 -10.26 11.40
C ARG A 72 -19.27 -9.26 10.86
N GLU A 73 -19.50 -8.16 11.55
CA GLU A 73 -20.41 -7.11 11.06
C GLU A 73 -19.94 -6.55 9.73
N LEU A 74 -18.64 -6.27 9.56
CA LEU A 74 -18.15 -5.82 8.26
C LEU A 74 -18.39 -6.88 7.18
N SER A 75 -18.08 -8.15 7.47
CA SER A 75 -18.31 -9.28 6.56
C SER A 75 -19.75 -9.35 6.07
N GLU A 76 -20.73 -9.19 6.98
CA GLU A 76 -22.15 -9.18 6.69
C GLU A 76 -22.55 -7.92 5.88
N ARG A 77 -22.05 -6.74 6.27
CA ARG A 77 -22.39 -5.46 5.63
C ARG A 77 -21.92 -5.34 4.18
N ILE A 78 -20.78 -5.97 3.84
CA ILE A 78 -20.24 -5.91 2.47
C ILE A 78 -20.29 -7.23 1.70
N LEU A 79 -20.99 -8.23 2.24
CA LEU A 79 -21.17 -9.54 1.62
C LEU A 79 -19.86 -10.23 1.22
N VAL A 80 -18.82 -10.07 2.05
CA VAL A 80 -17.52 -10.70 1.87
C VAL A 80 -17.34 -11.74 2.97
N PRO A 81 -16.95 -13.00 2.68
CA PRO A 81 -16.76 -14.02 3.71
C PRO A 81 -15.83 -13.56 4.83
N LEU A 82 -16.17 -13.92 6.08
CA LEU A 82 -15.41 -13.51 7.26
C LEU A 82 -13.91 -13.87 7.17
N ASP A 83 -13.60 -15.05 6.64
CA ASP A 83 -12.21 -15.47 6.47
C ASP A 83 -11.47 -14.63 5.43
N THR A 84 -12.16 -14.08 4.44
CA THR A 84 -11.57 -13.12 3.49
C THR A 84 -11.23 -11.80 4.19
N ILE A 85 -12.13 -11.26 5.02
CA ILE A 85 -11.85 -10.07 5.84
C ILE A 85 -10.65 -10.31 6.76
N ARG A 86 -10.61 -11.45 7.45
CA ARG A 86 -9.48 -11.83 8.31
C ARG A 86 -8.18 -11.94 7.53
N ASN A 87 -8.20 -12.58 6.36
CA ASN A 87 -7.01 -12.72 5.51
C ASN A 87 -6.50 -11.37 5.01
N TRP A 88 -7.40 -10.42 4.71
CA TRP A 88 -7.03 -9.05 4.38
C TRP A 88 -6.41 -8.33 5.57
N GLU A 89 -7.07 -8.30 6.72
CA GLU A 89 -6.58 -7.59 7.91
C GLU A 89 -5.32 -8.22 8.53
N GLN A 90 -4.97 -9.45 8.17
CA GLN A 90 -3.73 -10.12 8.57
C GLN A 90 -2.61 -10.00 7.53
N GLY A 91 -2.87 -9.41 6.35
CA GLY A 91 -1.88 -9.29 5.27
C GLY A 91 -1.56 -10.60 4.55
N LYS A 92 -2.30 -11.68 4.82
CA LYS A 92 -2.17 -12.97 4.10
C LYS A 92 -2.61 -12.83 2.64
N ARG A 93 -3.65 -12.02 2.42
CA ARG A 93 -4.13 -11.58 1.11
C ARG A 93 -4.39 -10.08 1.18
N TYR A 94 -4.65 -9.46 0.03
CA TYR A 94 -5.03 -8.06 -0.04
C TYR A 94 -6.22 -7.88 -0.99
N PRO A 95 -7.05 -6.85 -0.80
CA PRO A 95 -8.17 -6.55 -1.69
C PRO A 95 -7.70 -6.19 -3.11
N THR A 96 -8.33 -6.76 -4.13
CA THR A 96 -8.02 -6.50 -5.54
C THR A 96 -9.26 -5.99 -6.29
N GLY A 97 -9.02 -5.22 -7.36
CA GLY A 97 -10.08 -4.76 -8.28
C GLY A 97 -11.32 -4.21 -7.57
N PRO A 98 -12.51 -4.82 -7.75
CA PRO A 98 -13.76 -4.36 -7.13
C PRO A 98 -13.71 -4.25 -5.61
N ALA A 99 -13.10 -5.21 -4.91
CA ALA A 99 -13.01 -5.18 -3.44
C ALA A 99 -12.20 -3.98 -2.93
N ARG A 100 -11.15 -3.58 -3.67
CA ARG A 100 -10.36 -2.39 -3.34
C ARG A 100 -11.17 -1.11 -3.54
N LEU A 101 -11.95 -1.04 -4.62
CA LEU A 101 -12.83 0.09 -4.87
C LEU A 101 -13.91 0.19 -3.77
N LEU A 102 -14.52 -0.93 -3.39
CA LEU A 102 -15.53 -0.99 -2.34
C LEU A 102 -15.00 -0.45 -1.00
N LEU A 103 -13.81 -0.88 -0.58
CA LEU A 103 -13.16 -0.36 0.63
C LEU A 103 -12.85 1.14 0.52
N LYS A 104 -12.44 1.62 -0.66
CA LYS A 104 -12.22 3.05 -0.90
C LYS A 104 -13.52 3.87 -0.80
N ILE A 105 -14.64 3.33 -1.30
CA ILE A 105 -15.94 3.98 -1.17
C ILE A 105 -16.36 3.99 0.30
N LEU A 106 -16.19 2.89 1.04
CA LEU A 106 -16.46 2.84 2.48
C LEU A 106 -15.64 3.86 3.29
N ASP A 107 -14.37 4.08 2.94
CA ASP A 107 -13.50 5.06 3.61
C ASP A 107 -13.92 6.52 3.36
N LYS A 108 -14.53 6.80 2.20
CA LYS A 108 -14.86 8.18 1.76
C LYS A 108 -16.32 8.55 1.94
N SER A 109 -17.22 7.59 1.76
CA SER A 109 -18.66 7.80 1.70
C SER A 109 -19.39 6.51 2.09
N PRO A 110 -19.25 6.05 3.35
CA PRO A 110 -19.79 4.77 3.79
C PRO A 110 -21.30 4.65 3.60
N GLN A 111 -22.03 5.76 3.72
CA GLN A 111 -23.48 5.81 3.49
C GLN A 111 -23.91 5.26 2.12
N LEU A 112 -23.09 5.46 1.07
CA LEU A 112 -23.43 4.97 -0.28
C LEU A 112 -23.47 3.45 -0.36
N VAL A 113 -22.65 2.76 0.45
CA VAL A 113 -22.60 1.30 0.50
C VAL A 113 -23.62 0.80 1.51
N LEU A 114 -23.68 1.41 2.69
CA LEU A 114 -24.50 0.95 3.81
C LEU A 114 -26.01 1.23 3.64
N GLN A 115 -26.41 2.07 2.68
CA GLN A 115 -27.81 2.26 2.30
C GLN A 115 -28.28 1.31 1.20
N LEU A 116 -27.35 0.75 0.43
CA LEU A 116 -27.64 -0.07 -0.74
C LEU A 116 -27.77 -1.56 -0.41
N ILE A 117 -27.22 -1.96 0.74
CA ILE A 117 -27.12 -3.33 1.24
C ILE A 117 -27.84 -3.38 2.59
#